data_AF-A0A0N1GU01-F1
#
_entry.id   AF-A0A0N1GU01-F1
#
_cell.length_a   1.000
_cell.length_b   1.000
_cell.length_c   1.000
_cell.angle_alpha   90.00
_cell.angle_beta   90.00
_cell.angle_gamma   90.00
#
_symmetry.space_group_name_H-M   'P 1'
#
loop_
_entity.id
_entity.type
_entity.pdbx_description
1 polymer ?
#
loop_
_entity_poly.entity_id
_entity_poly.type
_entity_poly.pdbx_seq_one_letter_code
_entity_poly.pdbx_strand_id
1 'polypeptide(L)' 'MIQRHGPFLAYWDWQQHARCRGMDSSVFFSPSGEQGAEKQAREKKAQAVCGRCPVIEPVPGPR' A
#
# COMPACT_ATOMS: atom_id res chain seq x y z
N MET A 1 -25.58 -17.21 11.48
CA MET A 1 -25.59 -16.94 10.03
C MET A 1 -24.32 -16.19 9.68
N ILE A 2 -23.24 -16.91 9.32
CA ILE A 2 -22.02 -16.27 8.81
C ILE A 2 -22.31 -15.93 7.36
N GLN A 3 -22.40 -14.64 7.05
CA GLN A 3 -22.48 -14.15 5.68
C GLN A 3 -21.17 -14.57 4.98
N ARG A 4 -21.18 -15.70 4.27
CA ARG A 4 -20.12 -16.06 3.32
C ARG A 4 -20.28 -15.09 2.14
N HIS A 5 -19.63 -13.94 2.23
CA HIS A 5 -19.51 -13.01 1.12
C HIS A 5 -18.79 -13.72 -0.05
N GLY A 6 -19.51 -14.14 -1.08
CA GLY A 6 -18.86 -14.31 -2.38
C GLY A 6 -18.55 -12.94 -3.00
N PRO A 7 -17.59 -12.79 -3.92
CA PRO A 7 -16.19 -13.17 -3.81
C PRO A 7 -15.42 -12.05 -3.09
N PHE A 8 -15.37 -12.05 -1.75
CA PHE A 8 -14.57 -11.07 -0.99
C PHE A 8 -13.08 -11.10 -1.38
N LEU A 9 -12.61 -12.22 -1.95
CA LEU A 9 -11.27 -12.39 -2.51
C LEU A 9 -10.96 -11.41 -3.66
N ALA A 10 -11.92 -11.11 -4.54
CA ALA A 10 -11.71 -10.17 -5.64
C ALA A 10 -11.49 -8.74 -5.14
N TYR A 11 -12.10 -8.38 -4.01
CA TYR A 11 -11.92 -7.07 -3.38
C TYR A 11 -10.50 -6.86 -2.82
N TRP A 12 -9.81 -7.94 -2.43
CA TRP A 12 -8.44 -7.86 -1.89
C TRP A 12 -7.35 -8.24 -2.89
N ASP A 13 -7.72 -8.72 -4.08
CA ASP A 13 -6.77 -9.19 -5.11
C ASP A 13 -5.80 -8.09 -5.58
N TRP A 14 -6.23 -6.83 -5.60
CA TRP A 14 -5.36 -5.70 -5.93
C TRP A 14 -4.13 -5.64 -5.02
N GLN A 15 -4.22 -6.08 -3.75
CA GLN A 15 -3.07 -6.06 -2.84
C GLN A 15 -1.93 -6.95 -3.32
N GLN A 16 -2.22 -8.01 -4.07
CA GLN A 16 -1.21 -8.90 -4.66
C GLN A 16 -0.35 -8.17 -5.71
N HIS A 17 -0.92 -7.14 -6.34
CA HIS A 17 -0.30 -6.35 -7.39
C HIS A 17 0.38 -5.07 -6.84
N ALA A 18 0.33 -4.85 -5.53
CA ALA A 18 0.96 -3.69 -4.89
C ALA A 18 2.48 -3.84 -4.84
N ARG A 19 3.21 -2.82 -5.32
CA ARG A 19 4.69 -2.80 -5.26
C ARG A 19 5.26 -2.77 -3.84
N CYS A 20 4.51 -2.24 -2.89
CA CYS A 20 4.91 -2.21 -1.48
C CYS A 20 4.73 -3.56 -0.77
N ARG A 21 4.11 -4.55 -1.41
CA ARG A 21 3.85 -5.86 -0.81
C ARG A 21 5.16 -6.54 -0.40
N GLY A 22 5.23 -6.99 0.85
CA GLY A 22 6.38 -7.70 1.40
C GLY A 22 7.57 -6.82 1.77
N MET A 23 7.47 -5.50 1.59
CA MET A 23 8.49 -4.56 2.05
C MET A 23 8.36 -4.31 3.56
N ASP A 24 9.49 -3.93 4.18
CA ASP A 24 9.50 -3.54 5.58
C ASP A 24 8.62 -2.31 5.85
N SER A 25 7.85 -2.35 6.94
CA SER A 25 6.88 -1.31 7.26
C SER A 25 7.55 0.02 7.64
N SER A 26 8.78 0.02 8.15
CA SER A 26 9.53 1.25 8.47
C SER A 26 9.78 2.15 7.25
N VAL A 27 9.69 1.59 6.03
CA VAL A 27 9.77 2.37 4.79
C VAL A 27 8.60 3.35 4.67
N PHE A 28 7.44 3.01 5.25
CA PHE A 28 6.20 3.78 5.11
C PHE A 28 5.78 4.46 6.41
N PHE A 29 6.14 3.88 7.56
CA PHE A 29 5.77 4.38 8.87
C PHE A 29 6.97 5.01 9.57
N SER A 30 6.81 6.26 9.99
CA SER A 30 7.81 7.05 10.70
C SER A 30 8.00 6.52 12.13
N PRO A 31 9.24 6.31 12.61
CA PRO A 31 9.49 6.04 14.02
C PRO A 31 9.27 7.30 14.86
N SER A 32 9.05 7.12 16.17
CA SER A 32 8.85 8.25 17.09
C SER A 32 10.07 9.18 17.10
N GLY A 33 9.84 10.48 16.89
CA GLY A 33 10.89 11.50 16.96
C GLY A 33 11.63 11.76 15.66
N GLU A 34 11.28 11.09 14.57
CA GLU A 34 11.88 11.36 13.26
C GLU A 34 11.40 12.70 12.69
N GLN A 35 12.34 13.52 12.21
CA GLN A 35 12.09 14.89 11.77
C GLN A 35 13.00 15.30 10.61
N GLY A 36 12.70 16.45 10.01
CA GLY A 36 13.60 17.12 9.06
C GLY A 36 14.01 16.24 7.87
N ALA A 37 15.32 16.10 7.67
CA ALA A 37 15.91 15.41 6.53
C ALA A 37 15.63 13.90 6.53
N GLU A 38 15.57 13.27 7.70
CA GLU A 38 15.29 11.84 7.83
C GLU A 38 13.88 11.52 7.35
N LYS A 39 12.91 12.33 7.78
CA LYS A 39 11.52 12.25 7.31
C LYS A 39 11.43 12.40 5.80
N GLN A 40 12.07 13.43 5.24
CA GLN A 40 12.06 13.66 3.79
C GLN A 40 12.70 12.51 3.01
N ALA A 41 13.78 11.93 3.53
CA ALA A 41 14.43 10.78 2.91
C ALA A 41 13.52 9.55 2.90
N ARG A 42 12.83 9.26 4.02
CA ARG A 42 11.85 8.16 4.09
C ARG A 42 10.71 8.41 3.10
N GLU A 43 10.12 9.60 3.10
CA GLU A 43 9.01 9.95 2.22
C GLU A 43 9.39 9.81 0.75
N LYS A 44 10.57 10.29 0.34
CA LYS A 44 11.10 10.10 -1.02
C LYS A 44 11.23 8.62 -1.38
N LYS A 45 11.73 7.80 -0.45
CA LYS A 45 11.85 6.35 -0.65
C LYS A 45 10.49 5.69 -0.81
N ALA A 46 9.53 6.00 0.05
CA ALA A 46 8.17 5.50 -0.04
C ALA A 46 7.49 5.93 -1.36
N GLN A 47 7.68 7.18 -1.76
CA GLN A 47 7.10 7.74 -2.98
C GLN A 47 7.70 7.13 -4.25
N ALA A 48 9.00 6.79 -4.25
CA ALA A 48 9.63 6.07 -5.35
C ALA A 48 9.04 4.66 -5.55
N VAL A 49 8.58 4.02 -4.47
CA VAL A 49 7.90 2.72 -4.52
C VAL A 49 6.46 2.88 -5.02
N CYS A 50 5.69 3.73 -4.34
CA CYS A 50 4.25 3.83 -4.56
C CYS A 50 3.88 4.65 -5.80
N GLY A 51 4.68 5.64 -6.19
CA GLY A 51 4.37 6.58 -7.28
C GLY A 51 4.30 5.96 -8.68
N ARG A 52 4.72 4.70 -8.84
CA ARG A 52 4.60 3.92 -10.09
C ARG A 52 3.84 2.60 -9.87
N CYS A 53 3.10 2.50 -8.76
CA CYS A 53 2.39 1.29 -8.38
C CYS A 53 1.15 1.12 -9.27
N PRO A 54 0.92 -0.05 -9.89
CA PRO A 54 -0.21 -0.26 -10.80
C PRO A 54 -1.58 -0.18 -10.11
N VAL A 55 -1.60 -0.19 -8.78
CA VAL A 55 -2.81 -0.12 -7.95
C VAL A 55 -2.99 1.23 -7.25
N ILE A 56 -2.27 2.28 -7.68
CA ILE A 56 -2.44 3.64 -7.14
C ILE A 56 -3.78 4.25 -7.57
N GLU A 57 -4.26 3.88 -8.74
CA GLU A 57 -5.61 4.17 -9.17
C GLU A 57 -6.50 2.99 -8.76
N PRO A 58 -7.67 3.25 -8.15
CA PRO A 58 -8.63 2.19 -7.89
C PRO A 58 -9.04 1.56 -9.23
N VAL A 59 -8.73 0.28 -9.41
CA VAL A 59 -9.39 -0.51 -10.46
C VAL A 59 -10.90 -0.37 -10.26
N PRO A 60 -11.68 0.02 -11.27
CA PRO A 60 -13.13 0.08 -11.13
C PRO A 60 -13.61 -1.29 -10.63
N GLY A 61 -14.38 -1.28 -9.55
CA GLY A 61 -14.88 -2.48 -8.89
C GLY A 61 -15.67 -3.39 -9.86
N PRO A 62 -15.95 -4.64 -9.46
CA PRO A 62 -16.67 -5.57 -10.32
C PRO A 62 -18.04 -4.98 -10.69
N ARG A 63 -18.39 -5.04 -11.99
CA ARG A 63 -19.79 -4.93 -12.42
C ARG A 63 -20.60 -6.10 -11.86
#